data_AF-A0A6G1WIU1-F1
#
_entry.id   AF-A0A6G1WIU1-F1
#
_cell.length_a   1.000
_cell.length_b   1.000
_cell.length_c   1.000
_cell.angle_alpha   90.00
_cell.angle_beta   90.00
_cell.angle_gamma   90.00
#
_symmetry.space_group_name_H-M   'P 1'
#
loop_
_entity.id
_entity.type
_entity.pdbx_description
1 polymer ?
#
loop_
_entity_poly.entity_id
_entity_poly.type
_entity_poly.pdbx_seq_one_letter_code
_entity_poly.pdbx_strand_id
1 'polypeptide(L)'
;MGLTMQGNELRAWRKQYGLTQSDLACELEVARQTVVGWEAGGTLPKILVLALRELEKNRNIAGKRMSASQQRNTRQRPDTPGTTLPIEKILPSKN
;
A
#
# COMPACT_ATOMS: atom_id res chain seq x y z
N MET A 1 17.36 -13.83 21.52
CA MET A 1 17.17 -12.49 20.90
C MET A 1 15.74 -12.04 21.12
N GLY A 2 15.53 -10.88 21.75
CA GLY A 2 14.19 -10.40 22.10
C GLY A 2 13.35 -10.05 20.86
N LEU A 3 12.09 -10.47 20.86
CA LEU A 3 11.08 -10.08 19.86
C LEU A 3 10.52 -8.68 20.18
N THR A 4 11.41 -7.72 20.38
CA THR A 4 11.03 -6.35 20.73
C THR A 4 11.40 -5.45 19.58
N MET A 5 10.40 -4.75 19.05
CA MET A 5 10.58 -3.75 18.00
C MET A 5 9.99 -2.43 18.50
N GLN A 6 10.64 -1.32 18.21
CA GLN A 6 10.21 0.03 18.58
C GLN A 6 9.42 0.69 17.44
N GLY A 7 8.65 1.73 17.76
CA GLY A 7 7.85 2.46 16.77
C GLY A 7 8.66 3.09 15.63
N ASN A 8 9.86 3.57 15.92
CA ASN A 8 10.80 4.09 14.91
C ASN A 8 11.29 3.00 13.95
N GLU A 9 11.54 1.79 14.46
CA GLU A 9 11.92 0.62 13.66
C GLU A 9 10.76 0.17 12.77
N LEU A 10 9.52 0.17 13.28
CA LEU A 10 8.32 -0.07 12.46
C LEU A 10 8.21 0.91 11.30
N ARG A 11 8.44 2.20 11.57
CA ARG A 11 8.40 3.24 10.54
C ARG A 11 9.48 3.02 9.48
N ALA A 12 10.70 2.66 9.89
CA ALA A 12 11.79 2.38 8.97
C ALA A 12 11.48 1.16 8.10
N TRP A 13 11.02 0.07 8.72
CA TRP A 13 10.56 -1.15 8.06
C TRP A 13 9.49 -0.83 7.02
N ARG A 14 8.41 -0.12 7.41
CA ARG A 14 7.32 0.25 6.50
C ARG A 14 7.82 1.00 5.27
N LYS A 15 8.72 1.96 5.46
CA LYS A 15 9.32 2.75 4.38
C LYS A 15 10.21 1.89 3.46
N GLN A 16 10.98 0.96 4.01
CA GLN A 16 11.80 0.02 3.24
C GLN A 16 10.94 -0.82 2.27
N TYR A 17 9.74 -1.20 2.71
CA TYR A 17 8.77 -1.93 1.89
C TYR A 17 7.85 -1.02 1.04
N GLY A 18 8.10 0.30 0.99
CA GLY A 18 7.33 1.24 0.18
C GLY A 18 5.87 1.41 0.63
N LEU A 19 5.54 1.03 1.85
CA LEU A 19 4.19 1.06 2.39
C LEU A 19 3.86 2.45 2.96
N THR A 20 2.63 2.90 2.78
CA THR A 20 2.06 4.01 3.58
C THR A 20 1.48 3.49 4.88
N GLN A 21 1.20 4.38 5.85
CA GLN A 21 0.56 3.97 7.11
C GLN A 21 -0.80 3.31 6.88
N SER A 22 -1.55 3.76 5.86
CA SER A 22 -2.83 3.16 5.48
C SER A 22 -2.67 1.78 4.85
N ASP A 23 -1.60 1.56 4.06
CA ASP A 23 -1.36 0.25 3.47
C ASP A 23 -1.04 -0.78 4.55
N LEU A 24 -0.13 -0.44 5.47
CA LEU A 24 0.19 -1.31 6.60
C LEU A 24 -1.05 -1.59 7.48
N ALA A 25 -1.89 -0.59 7.68
CA ALA A 25 -3.15 -0.74 8.40
C ALA A 25 -4.10 -1.71 7.69
N CYS A 26 -4.21 -1.62 6.36
CA CYS A 26 -5.03 -2.52 5.56
C CYS A 26 -4.50 -3.96 5.60
N GLU A 27 -3.18 -4.16 5.54
CA GLU A 27 -2.54 -5.47 5.56
C GLU A 27 -2.67 -6.18 6.91
N LEU A 28 -2.72 -5.41 7.99
CA LEU A 28 -2.88 -5.91 9.35
C LEU A 28 -4.34 -5.85 9.84
N GLU A 29 -5.27 -5.43 8.98
CA GLU A 29 -6.70 -5.27 9.28
C GLU A 29 -6.98 -4.41 10.53
N VAL A 30 -6.20 -3.33 10.71
CA VAL A 30 -6.36 -2.38 11.81
C VAL A 30 -6.71 -0.98 11.30
N ALA A 31 -7.17 -0.12 12.21
CA ALA A 31 -7.34 1.28 11.88
C ALA A 31 -5.98 1.97 11.63
N ARG A 32 -5.94 2.93 10.70
CA ARG A 32 -4.73 3.75 10.44
C ARG A 32 -4.21 4.44 11.70
N GLN A 33 -5.12 4.92 12.57
CA GLN A 33 -4.80 5.56 13.85
C GLN A 33 -3.95 4.62 14.74
N THR A 34 -4.22 3.32 14.70
CA THR A 34 -3.45 2.30 15.43
C THR A 34 -2.00 2.28 14.97
N VAL A 35 -1.76 2.31 13.65
CA VAL A 35 -0.40 2.37 13.08
C VAL A 35 0.31 3.68 13.45
N VAL A 36 -0.41 4.81 13.47
CA VAL A 36 0.15 6.09 13.92
C VAL A 36 0.59 6.01 15.38
N GLY A 37 -0.26 5.44 16.25
CA GLY A 37 0.05 5.24 17.66
C GLY A 37 1.26 4.33 17.88
N TRP A 38 1.36 3.25 17.10
CA TRP A 38 2.51 2.36 17.12
C TRP A 38 3.82 3.04 16.69
N GLU A 39 3.79 3.83 15.62
CA GLU A 39 4.99 4.54 15.14
C GLU A 39 5.41 5.69 16.08
N ALA A 40 4.46 6.31 16.78
CA ALA A 40 4.71 7.40 17.71
C ALA A 40 5.09 6.92 19.13
N GLY A 41 4.69 5.70 19.49
CA GLY A 41 4.86 5.09 20.80
C GLY A 41 6.15 4.29 20.98
N GLY A 42 6.19 3.54 22.09
CA GLY A 42 7.32 2.70 22.51
C GLY A 42 7.25 1.25 21.99
N THR A 43 7.61 0.29 22.84
CA THR A 43 7.80 -1.11 22.45
C THR A 43 6.52 -1.75 21.93
N LEU A 44 6.61 -2.34 20.74
CA LEU A 44 5.49 -2.99 20.06
C LEU A 44 5.16 -4.35 20.69
N PRO A 45 3.88 -4.77 20.68
CA PRO A 45 3.49 -6.11 21.09
C PRO A 45 4.22 -7.18 20.28
N LYS A 46 4.68 -8.25 20.93
CA LYS A 46 5.38 -9.37 20.28
C LYS A 46 4.58 -9.98 19.11
N ILE A 47 3.26 -10.04 19.26
CA ILE A 47 2.36 -10.57 18.22
C ILE A 47 2.44 -9.74 16.93
N LEU A 48 2.62 -8.42 17.05
CA LEU A 48 2.77 -7.54 15.89
C LEU A 48 4.09 -7.83 15.18
N VAL A 49 5.17 -8.01 15.93
CA VAL A 49 6.49 -8.37 15.37
C VAL A 49 6.43 -9.67 14.58
N LEU A 50 5.65 -10.66 15.05
CA LEU A 50 5.44 -11.91 14.33
C LEU A 50 4.64 -11.70 13.04
N ALA A 51 3.56 -10.92 13.10
CA ALA A 51 2.76 -10.60 11.92
C ALA A 51 3.59 -9.90 10.83
N LEU A 52 4.46 -8.96 11.22
CA LEU A 52 5.36 -8.26 10.29
C LEU A 52 6.34 -9.23 9.61
N ARG A 53 6.97 -10.13 10.37
CA ARG A 53 7.86 -11.16 9.81
C ARG A 53 7.14 -12.08 8.82
N GLU A 54 5.88 -12.41 9.11
CA GLU A 54 5.07 -13.21 8.20
C GLU A 54 4.75 -12.44 6.91
N LEU A 55 4.44 -11.15 7.02
CA LEU A 55 4.27 -10.28 5.84
C LEU A 55 5.55 -10.19 5.00
N GLU A 56 6.74 -10.14 5.60
CA GLU A 56 8.02 -10.16 4.86
C GLU A 56 8.17 -11.43 4.00
N LYS A 57 7.85 -12.60 4.58
CA LYS A 57 7.94 -13.88 3.87
C LYS A 57 7.00 -13.93 2.68
N ASN A 58 5.74 -13.50 2.88
CA ASN A 58 4.72 -13.53 1.84
C ASN A 58 4.98 -12.52 0.71
N ARG A 59 5.61 -11.38 1.02
CA ARG A 59 5.99 -10.35 0.03
C ARG A 59 7.19 -10.72 -0.83
N ASN A 60 8.08 -11.60 -0.34
CA ASN A 60 9.14 -12.16 -1.19
C ASN A 60 8.59 -13.10 -2.28
N ILE A 61 7.37 -13.63 -2.09
CA ILE A 61 6.71 -14.56 -3.02
C ILE A 61 5.75 -13.82 -3.96
N ALA A 62 5.06 -12.79 -3.46
CA ALA A 62 4.13 -11.98 -4.23
C ALA A 62 4.80 -10.66 -4.66
N GLY A 63 5.23 -10.57 -5.93
CA GLY A 63 5.81 -9.38 -6.54
C GLY A 63 5.05 -8.09 -6.17
N LYS A 64 5.81 -7.03 -5.85
CA LYS A 64 5.36 -5.72 -5.32
C LYS A 64 3.94 -5.35 -5.75
N ARG A 65 2.96 -5.58 -4.87
CA ARG A 65 1.64 -4.96 -4.98
C ARG A 65 1.85 -3.45 -4.86
N MET A 66 1.41 -2.69 -5.87
CA MET A 66 1.53 -1.24 -5.89
C MET A 66 0.88 -0.63 -4.64
N SER A 67 1.54 0.32 -3.99
CA SER A 67 0.99 0.99 -2.81
C SER A 67 -0.25 1.81 -3.17
N ALA A 68 -1.17 2.07 -2.24
CA ALA A 68 -2.36 2.87 -2.54
C ALA A 68 -2.05 4.31 -3.00
N SER A 69 -0.87 4.85 -2.69
CA SER A 69 -0.40 6.13 -3.24
C SER A 69 0.11 5.98 -4.67
N GLN A 70 0.80 4.88 -4.99
CA GLN A 70 1.17 4.55 -6.37
C GLN A 70 -0.08 4.27 -7.20
N GLN A 71 -1.05 3.54 -6.67
CA GLN A 71 -2.34 3.27 -7.31
C GLN A 71 -3.14 4.56 -7.52
N ARG A 72 -3.08 5.51 -6.59
CA ARG A 72 -3.66 6.85 -6.78
C ARG A 72 -2.94 7.63 -7.88
N ASN A 73 -1.61 7.60 -7.91
CA ASN A 73 -0.82 8.24 -8.96
C ASN A 73 -1.11 7.61 -10.34
N THR A 74 -1.23 6.28 -10.43
CA THR A 74 -1.59 5.60 -11.69
C THR A 74 -3.06 5.78 -12.08
N ARG A 75 -3.92 6.19 -11.14
CA ARG A 75 -5.31 6.59 -11.41
C ARG A 75 -5.44 8.08 -11.76
N GLN A 76 -4.39 8.90 -11.61
CA GLN A 76 -4.40 10.23 -12.19
C GLN A 76 -4.44 10.07 -13.71
N ARG A 77 -5.59 10.44 -14.29
CA ARG A 77 -5.85 10.49 -15.72
C ARG A 77 -4.64 11.17 -16.38
N PRO A 78 -4.04 10.62 -17.46
CA PRO A 78 -3.02 11.38 -18.18
C PRO A 78 -3.67 12.71 -18.57
N ASP A 79 -2.97 13.82 -18.31
CA ASP A 79 -3.39 15.18 -18.66
C ASP A 79 -3.36 15.37 -20.18
N THR A 80 -4.01 14.48 -20.96
CA THR A 80 -4.25 14.70 -22.38
C THR A 80 -5.40 15.69 -22.53
N PRO A 81 -5.17 16.91 -23.03
CA PRO A 81 -6.25 17.79 -23.43
C PRO A 81 -6.94 17.14 -24.64
N GLY A 82 -8.18 16.70 -24.47
CA GLY A 82 -9.03 16.25 -25.58
C GLY A 82 -8.84 14.79 -26.00
N THR A 83 -9.46 13.86 -25.27
CA THR A 83 -9.95 12.63 -25.90
C THR A 83 -11.28 12.95 -26.58
N THR A 84 -11.22 13.54 -27.77
CA THR A 84 -12.33 13.44 -28.72
C THR A 84 -12.29 12.01 -29.23
N LEU A 85 -13.26 11.18 -28.81
CA LEU A 85 -13.49 9.88 -29.43
C LEU A 85 -13.79 10.13 -30.92
N PRO A 86 -13.07 9.51 -31.87
CA PRO A 86 -13.42 9.65 -33.28
C PRO A 86 -14.84 9.11 -33.51
N ILE A 87 -15.74 10.00 -33.96
CA ILE A 87 -17.17 9.71 -34.21
C ILE A 87 -17.36 8.61 -35.28
N GLU A 88 -16.32 8.29 -36.07
CA GLU A 88 -16.39 7.34 -37.17
C GLU A 88 -16.67 5.88 -36.78
N LYS A 89 -16.61 5.51 -35.49
CA LYS A 89 -16.93 4.14 -35.04
C LYS A 89 -18.41 3.88 -34.71
N ILE A 90 -19.30 4.85 -34.94
CA ILE A 90 -20.73 4.77 -34.57
C ILE A 90 -21.65 4.80 -35.80
N LEU A 91 -21.32 4.07 -36.86
CA LEU A 91 -22.27 3.82 -37.96
C LEU A 91 -22.52 2.32 -38.09
N PRO A 92 -23.76 1.83 -37.90
CA PRO A 92 -24.09 0.46 -38.25
C PRO A 92 -24.03 0.32 -39.77
N SER A 93 -23.29 -0.71 -40.23
CA SER A 93 -23.31 -1.21 -41.61
C SER A 93 -24.75 -1.49 -42.01
N LYS A 94 -25.33 -0.64 -42.87
CA LYS A 94 -26.59 -0.94 -43.56
C LYS A 94 -26.25 -1.72 -44.83
N ASN A 95 -26.68 -2.97 -44.86
CA ASN A 95 -26.82 -3.78 -46.08
C ASN A 95 -27.87 -3.17 -47.00
#